data_AF-A0A1Q9MSD5-F1
#
_entry.id   AF-A0A1Q9MSD5-F1
#
_cell.length_a   1.000
_cell.length_b   1.000
_cell.length_c   1.000
_cell.angle_alpha   90.00
_cell.angle_beta   90.00
_cell.angle_gamma   90.00
#
_symmetry.space_group_name_H-M   'P 1'
#
loop_
_entity.id
_entity.type
_entity.pdbx_description
1 polymer ?
#
loop_
_entity_poly.entity_id
_entity_poly.type
_entity_poly.pdbx_seq_one_letter_code
_entity_poly.pdbx_strand_id
1 'polypeptide(L)'
;MRITKNVLLQLENLKQVERFTLKNQVLPRWKVSNLGLRVYEEASGGSASVQPVEILPKNLLDGIEIPQEFSKLSAGIAPLHQKILKQIDGLMIDLSKELGIILNMKDPRLEENIGDIIKQIKSGHQLVGNLPPNPLSQYVLKRYGEKAPKISKVEETKVYAEIFFFNSLIVNQISLISAINAKFGQGLVSREDIWIDVQLHTLQVETRQLIHFIRLRSTVSVSSHNLSEANLDSLIANDLTPTIFAQILQNPIDKQHLEELRTLVLNTLQISINGEDSHFLGPKPDFIPLLTLYQQLQNTRPDLQFTIEQLETIVQSISNNYIPGIRTFKGNDGTQLKVIQLTSRDLLVDEKEVVSIALQLQKFTLADITMKMNWPESKIIEILQKLTKRGILRYSSSYLHGEMWYLVSSREPT
;
A
#
# COMPACT_ATOMS: atom_id res chain seq x y z
N MET A 1 4.13 -52.27 13.51
CA MET A 1 5.13 -51.17 13.34
C MET A 1 5.58 -51.03 11.87
N ARG A 2 4.74 -50.55 10.95
CA ARG A 2 5.11 -50.27 9.55
C ARG A 2 4.94 -48.80 9.13
N ILE A 3 4.34 -47.96 10.00
CA ILE A 3 3.96 -46.58 9.67
C ILE A 3 5.08 -45.57 10.00
N THR A 4 5.90 -45.83 11.02
CA THR A 4 6.99 -44.94 11.44
C THR A 4 8.18 -44.87 10.48
N LYS A 5 8.40 -45.88 9.61
CA LYS A 5 9.50 -45.86 8.62
C LYS A 5 9.25 -44.93 7.42
N ASN A 6 8.00 -44.51 7.16
CA ASN A 6 7.68 -43.62 6.04
C ASN A 6 7.78 -42.13 6.40
N VAL A 7 7.51 -41.77 7.66
CA VAL A 7 7.51 -40.35 8.07
C VAL A 7 8.91 -39.74 8.01
N LEU A 8 9.95 -40.47 8.45
CA LEU A 8 11.34 -40.00 8.36
C LEU A 8 11.82 -39.80 6.92
N LEU A 9 11.42 -40.70 6.01
CA LEU A 9 11.75 -40.60 4.58
C LEU A 9 11.02 -39.42 3.91
N GLN A 10 9.77 -39.16 4.31
CA GLN A 10 9.03 -37.98 3.87
C GLN A 10 9.65 -36.68 4.40
N LEU A 11 10.10 -36.64 5.65
CA LEU A 11 10.77 -35.48 6.24
C LEU A 11 12.16 -35.21 5.64
N GLU A 12 12.87 -36.25 5.22
CA GLU A 12 14.11 -36.14 4.45
C GLU A 12 13.85 -35.58 3.04
N ASN A 13 12.82 -36.06 2.35
CA ASN A 13 12.42 -35.52 1.04
C ASN A 13 11.99 -34.04 1.11
N LEU A 14 11.39 -33.62 2.22
CA LEU A 14 11.05 -32.22 2.52
C LEU A 14 12.24 -31.39 3.02
N LYS A 15 13.47 -31.96 3.06
CA LYS A 15 14.71 -31.33 3.56
C LYS A 15 14.65 -30.83 5.01
N GLN A 16 13.75 -31.35 5.83
CA GLN A 16 13.59 -30.94 7.24
C GLN A 16 14.49 -31.73 8.21
N VAL A 17 14.99 -32.88 7.77
CA VAL A 17 15.88 -33.74 8.56
C VAL A 17 17.04 -34.19 7.67
N GLU A 18 18.26 -34.18 8.20
CA GLU A 18 19.44 -34.77 7.57
C GLU A 18 19.94 -35.98 8.37
N ARG A 19 20.46 -37.00 7.69
CA ARG A 19 21.06 -38.15 8.36
C ARG A 19 22.48 -37.80 8.77
N PHE A 20 22.78 -37.95 10.05
CA PHE A 20 24.15 -37.85 10.55
C PHE A 20 24.54 -39.15 11.24
N THR A 21 25.74 -39.65 10.94
CA THR A 21 26.29 -40.85 11.55
C THR A 21 27.23 -40.50 12.68
N LEU A 22 26.88 -40.90 13.91
CA LEU A 22 27.77 -40.84 15.06
C LEU A 22 27.97 -42.25 15.60
N LYS A 23 29.23 -42.71 15.73
CA LYS A 23 29.60 -44.03 16.28
C LYS A 23 28.78 -45.19 15.70
N ASN A 24 28.72 -45.29 14.36
CA ASN A 24 28.03 -46.34 13.61
C ASN A 24 26.50 -46.45 13.81
N GLN A 25 25.87 -45.42 14.38
CA GLN A 25 24.41 -45.28 14.38
C GLN A 25 24.00 -44.09 13.50
N VAL A 26 23.01 -44.32 12.63
CA VAL A 26 22.40 -43.27 11.79
C VAL A 26 21.31 -42.60 12.62
N LEU A 27 21.52 -41.34 12.98
CA LEU A 27 20.56 -40.55 13.75
C LEU A 27 19.99 -39.41 12.89
N PRO A 28 18.70 -39.11 13.01
CA PRO A 28 18.10 -37.95 12.36
C PRO A 28 18.56 -36.67 13.08
N ARG A 29 19.15 -35.73 12.33
CA ARG A 29 19.43 -34.37 12.79
C ARG A 29 18.41 -33.44 12.15
N TRP A 30 17.60 -32.79 12.98
CA TRP A 30 16.64 -31.79 12.51
C TRP A 30 17.40 -30.62 11.89
N LYS A 31 17.10 -30.29 10.64
CA LYS A 31 17.50 -29.02 10.05
C LYS A 31 16.56 -27.96 10.59
N VAL A 32 17.10 -27.04 11.39
CA VAL A 32 16.36 -25.85 11.75
C VAL A 32 16.17 -25.05 10.46
N SER A 33 14.92 -24.95 9.97
CA SER A 33 14.60 -24.12 8.81
C SER A 33 14.84 -22.65 9.16
N ASN A 34 14.99 -21.77 8.17
CA ASN A 34 15.08 -20.32 8.43
C ASN A 34 13.90 -19.80 9.27
N LEU A 35 12.74 -20.47 9.20
CA LEU A 35 11.58 -20.21 10.04
C LEU A 35 11.80 -20.69 11.49
N GLY A 36 12.36 -21.89 11.68
CA GLY A 36 12.70 -22.43 12.99
C GLY A 36 13.81 -21.67 13.71
N LEU A 37 14.74 -21.05 12.97
CA LEU A 37 15.78 -20.17 13.51
C LEU A 37 15.14 -18.87 14.02
N ARG A 38 14.22 -18.27 13.25
CA ARG A 38 13.45 -17.08 13.66
C ARG A 38 12.62 -17.32 14.91
N VAL A 39 11.91 -18.44 14.99
CA VAL A 39 11.10 -18.80 16.17
C VAL A 39 12.00 -19.05 17.39
N TYR A 40 13.19 -19.62 17.20
CA TYR A 40 14.16 -19.82 18.28
C TYR A 40 14.80 -18.50 18.73
N GLU A 41 15.09 -17.58 17.81
CA GLU A 41 15.60 -16.24 18.09
C GLU A 41 14.58 -15.38 18.86
N GLU A 42 13.29 -15.45 18.48
CA GLU A 42 12.18 -14.81 19.21
C GLU A 42 11.96 -15.41 20.60
N ALA A 43 12.00 -16.75 20.72
CA ALA A 43 11.83 -17.43 22.00
C ALA A 43 13.01 -17.24 22.96
N SER A 44 14.21 -16.92 22.44
CA SER A 44 15.42 -16.73 23.24
C SER A 44 15.58 -15.31 23.82
N GLY A 45 14.59 -14.43 23.63
CA GLY A 45 14.61 -13.08 24.19
C GLY A 45 15.64 -12.14 23.56
N GLY A 46 16.20 -12.52 22.40
CA GLY A 46 16.94 -11.60 21.56
C GLY A 46 15.94 -10.59 21.00
N SER A 47 15.99 -9.36 21.49
CA SER A 47 15.31 -8.23 20.86
C SER A 47 15.97 -8.00 19.51
N ALA A 48 15.55 -8.78 18.51
CA ALA A 48 15.67 -8.38 17.14
C ALA A 48 14.84 -7.11 17.03
N SER A 49 15.52 -5.96 17.06
CA SER A 49 15.02 -4.81 16.33
C SER A 49 14.63 -5.36 14.98
N VAL A 50 13.33 -5.43 14.72
CA VAL A 50 12.82 -5.70 13.38
C VAL A 50 13.30 -4.50 12.58
N GLN A 51 14.53 -4.57 12.06
CA GLN A 51 14.79 -3.90 10.82
C GLN A 51 13.84 -4.62 9.86
N PRO A 52 12.84 -3.90 9.32
CA PRO A 52 11.99 -4.49 8.30
C PRO A 52 12.93 -5.10 7.28
N VAL A 53 12.74 -6.37 6.97
CA VAL A 53 13.55 -7.05 5.97
C VAL A 53 13.38 -6.21 4.70
N GLU A 54 14.40 -5.41 4.38
CA GLU A 54 14.53 -4.67 3.12
C GLU A 54 14.68 -5.72 2.02
N ILE A 55 13.58 -6.36 1.64
CA ILE A 55 13.47 -7.05 0.36
C ILE A 55 13.25 -5.94 -0.68
N LEU A 56 14.27 -5.11 -0.85
CA LEU A 56 14.44 -4.30 -2.04
C LEU A 56 14.35 -5.23 -3.25
N PRO A 57 13.47 -5.00 -4.22
CA PRO A 57 13.59 -5.68 -5.49
C PRO A 57 14.90 -5.17 -6.10
N LYS A 58 15.97 -5.99 -6.09
CA LYS A 58 17.19 -5.75 -6.89
C LYS A 58 16.82 -5.34 -8.33
N ASN A 59 15.69 -5.85 -8.81
CA ASN A 59 15.02 -5.59 -10.07
C ASN A 59 14.69 -4.11 -10.38
N LEU A 60 14.65 -3.18 -9.42
CA LEU A 60 14.29 -1.77 -9.69
C LEU A 60 15.43 -0.97 -10.34
N LEU A 61 16.67 -1.33 -10.04
CA LEU A 61 17.87 -0.69 -10.60
C LEU A 61 18.39 -1.37 -11.85
N ASP A 62 17.93 -2.60 -12.11
CA ASP A 62 18.42 -3.40 -13.22
C ASP A 62 18.22 -2.67 -14.55
N GLY A 63 19.32 -2.52 -15.30
CA GLY A 63 19.33 -1.93 -16.63
C GLY A 63 19.25 -0.40 -16.69
N ILE A 64 19.41 0.31 -15.57
CA ILE A 64 19.53 1.78 -15.59
C ILE A 64 20.98 2.17 -15.86
N GLU A 65 21.25 2.70 -17.04
CA GLU A 65 22.54 3.29 -17.42
C GLU A 65 22.33 4.78 -17.75
N ILE A 66 23.01 5.66 -17.04
CA ILE A 66 22.98 7.11 -17.22
C ILE A 66 23.96 7.48 -18.33
N PRO A 67 23.51 8.04 -19.48
CA PRO A 67 24.40 8.46 -20.53
C PRO A 67 25.38 9.54 -20.05
N GLN A 68 26.68 9.38 -20.34
CA GLN A 68 27.73 10.34 -19.97
C GLN A 68 27.67 11.63 -20.81
N GLU A 69 27.16 11.54 -22.04
CA GLU A 69 27.04 12.67 -22.94
C GLU A 69 25.72 13.42 -22.71
N PHE A 70 25.81 14.73 -22.45
CA PHE A 70 24.63 15.59 -22.26
C PHE A 70 23.62 15.53 -23.43
N SER A 71 24.12 15.44 -24.68
CA SER A 71 23.26 15.31 -25.86
C SER A 71 22.41 14.04 -25.81
N LYS A 72 22.99 12.91 -25.37
CA LYS A 72 22.29 11.63 -25.20
C LYS A 72 21.32 11.66 -24.03
N LEU A 73 21.70 12.28 -22.91
CA LEU A 73 20.81 12.50 -21.76
C LEU A 73 19.57 13.28 -22.15
N SER A 74 19.76 14.44 -22.77
CA SER A 74 18.67 15.32 -23.19
C SER A 74 17.75 14.65 -24.21
N ALA A 75 18.33 13.95 -25.19
CA ALA A 75 17.55 13.20 -26.19
C ALA A 75 16.81 12.00 -25.59
N GLY A 76 17.31 11.38 -24.50
CA GLY A 76 16.72 10.20 -23.88
C GLY A 76 15.51 10.47 -22.97
N ILE A 77 15.37 11.68 -22.42
CA ILE A 77 14.29 12.02 -21.49
C ILE A 77 12.91 11.97 -22.16
N ALA A 78 12.75 12.55 -23.35
CA ALA A 78 11.46 12.62 -24.03
C ALA A 78 10.92 11.22 -24.43
N PRO A 79 11.73 10.30 -25.01
CA PRO A 79 11.33 8.92 -25.24
C PRO A 79 10.93 8.18 -23.96
N LEU A 80 11.67 8.35 -22.86
CA LEU A 80 11.31 7.74 -21.58
C LEU A 80 9.97 8.28 -21.06
N HIS A 81 9.76 9.59 -21.14
CA HIS A 81 8.50 10.21 -20.75
C HIS A 81 7.30 9.67 -21.54
N GLN A 82 7.43 9.56 -22.87
CA GLN A 82 6.40 8.95 -23.71
C GLN A 82 6.17 7.47 -23.37
N LYS A 83 7.25 6.72 -23.06
CA LYS A 83 7.17 5.33 -22.63
C LYS A 83 6.39 5.20 -21.32
N ILE A 84 6.64 6.08 -20.34
CA ILE A 84 5.91 6.12 -19.07
C ILE A 84 4.42 6.30 -19.32
N LEU A 85 4.01 7.33 -20.07
CA LEU A 85 2.60 7.60 -20.37
C LEU A 85 1.93 6.38 -21.03
N LYS A 86 2.56 5.82 -22.07
CA LYS A 86 2.04 4.64 -22.77
C LYS A 86 1.92 3.41 -21.87
N GLN A 87 2.90 3.18 -20.98
CA GLN A 87 2.86 2.04 -20.06
C GLN A 87 1.81 2.24 -18.96
N ILE A 88 1.60 3.47 -18.48
CA ILE A 88 0.51 3.78 -17.55
C ILE A 88 -0.86 3.55 -18.23
N ASP A 89 -1.04 3.96 -19.48
CA ASP A 89 -2.25 3.68 -20.25
C ASP A 89 -2.51 2.18 -20.37
N GLY A 90 -1.48 1.40 -20.70
CA GLY A 90 -1.57 -0.06 -20.75
C GLY A 90 -1.98 -0.67 -19.41
N LEU A 91 -1.35 -0.22 -18.32
CA LEU A 91 -1.66 -0.69 -16.97
C LEU A 91 -3.09 -0.34 -16.56
N MET A 92 -3.59 0.86 -16.88
CA MET A 92 -4.98 1.24 -16.61
C MET A 92 -5.98 0.35 -17.37
N ILE A 93 -5.68 0.01 -18.62
CA ILE A 93 -6.49 -0.92 -19.41
C ILE A 93 -6.51 -2.30 -18.75
N ASP A 94 -5.37 -2.82 -18.34
CA ASP A 94 -5.29 -4.15 -17.74
C ASP A 94 -6.00 -4.21 -16.38
N LEU A 95 -5.81 -3.22 -15.51
CA LEU A 95 -6.56 -3.12 -14.25
C LEU A 95 -8.08 -2.99 -14.48
N SER A 96 -8.50 -2.30 -15.54
CA SER A 96 -9.92 -2.19 -15.89
C SER A 96 -10.50 -3.55 -16.32
N LYS A 97 -9.71 -4.42 -16.96
CA LYS A 97 -10.12 -5.80 -17.26
C LYS A 97 -10.28 -6.60 -15.97
N GLU A 98 -9.34 -6.49 -15.04
CA GLU A 98 -9.42 -7.18 -13.74
C GLU A 98 -10.63 -6.71 -12.94
N LEU A 99 -10.94 -5.41 -12.94
CA LEU A 99 -12.16 -4.87 -12.37
C LEU A 99 -13.41 -5.51 -12.99
N GLY A 100 -13.43 -5.72 -14.31
CA GLY A 100 -14.50 -6.44 -14.99
C GLY A 100 -14.69 -7.88 -14.49
N ILE A 101 -13.60 -8.59 -14.18
CA ILE A 101 -13.66 -9.93 -13.58
C ILE A 101 -14.22 -9.86 -12.16
N ILE A 102 -13.75 -8.92 -11.34
CA ILE A 102 -14.20 -8.72 -9.96
C ILE A 102 -15.70 -8.40 -9.88
N LEU A 103 -16.20 -7.56 -10.80
CA LEU A 103 -17.62 -7.24 -10.90
C LEU A 103 -18.47 -8.52 -11.11
N ASN A 104 -17.95 -9.51 -11.84
CA ASN A 104 -18.61 -10.81 -12.00
C ASN A 104 -18.48 -11.70 -10.75
N MET A 105 -17.42 -11.53 -9.94
CA MET A 105 -17.24 -12.23 -8.66
C MET A 105 -18.15 -11.70 -7.56
N LYS A 106 -18.80 -10.54 -7.75
CA LYS A 106 -19.68 -9.91 -6.77
C LYS A 106 -18.96 -9.63 -5.45
N ASP A 107 -17.73 -9.15 -5.53
CA ASP A 107 -16.95 -8.76 -4.35
C ASP A 107 -16.74 -7.23 -4.29
N PRO A 108 -17.54 -6.51 -3.48
CA PRO A 108 -17.50 -5.06 -3.42
C PRO A 108 -16.21 -4.55 -2.76
N ARG A 109 -15.55 -5.37 -1.93
CA ARG A 109 -14.26 -5.00 -1.32
C ARG A 109 -13.16 -4.98 -2.37
N LEU A 110 -13.09 -6.02 -3.19
CA LEU A 110 -12.12 -6.08 -4.28
C LEU A 110 -12.40 -4.98 -5.31
N GLU A 111 -13.68 -4.73 -5.61
CA GLU A 111 -14.12 -3.67 -6.53
C GLU A 111 -13.62 -2.30 -6.07
N GLU A 112 -13.86 -1.97 -4.80
CA GLU A 112 -13.42 -0.70 -4.22
C GLU A 112 -11.90 -0.56 -4.25
N ASN A 113 -11.16 -1.58 -3.79
CA ASN A 113 -9.70 -1.52 -3.72
C ASN A 113 -9.04 -1.36 -5.11
N ILE A 114 -9.51 -2.09 -6.12
CA ILE A 114 -9.01 -1.95 -7.49
C ILE A 114 -9.45 -0.62 -8.10
N GLY A 115 -10.68 -0.18 -7.82
CA GLY A 115 -11.15 1.15 -8.20
C GLY A 115 -10.25 2.27 -7.68
N ASP A 116 -9.81 2.16 -6.42
CA ASP A 116 -8.88 3.13 -5.82
C ASP A 116 -7.47 3.07 -6.41
N ILE A 117 -6.94 1.87 -6.70
CA ILE A 117 -5.67 1.71 -7.44
C ILE A 117 -5.75 2.41 -8.80
N ILE A 118 -6.84 2.20 -9.55
CA ILE A 118 -7.05 2.85 -10.87
C ILE A 118 -7.08 4.37 -10.72
N LYS A 119 -7.78 4.91 -9.71
CA LYS A 119 -7.81 6.37 -9.44
C LYS A 119 -6.41 6.91 -9.16
N GLN A 120 -5.61 6.19 -8.36
CA GLN A 120 -4.23 6.60 -8.05
C GLN A 120 -3.36 6.62 -9.31
N ILE A 121 -3.41 5.56 -10.11
CA ILE A 121 -2.65 5.48 -11.37
C ILE A 121 -3.08 6.59 -12.34
N LYS A 122 -4.39 6.90 -12.42
CA LYS A 122 -4.90 8.01 -13.20
C LYS A 122 -4.39 9.38 -12.71
N SER A 123 -4.32 9.57 -11.39
CA SER A 123 -3.71 10.77 -10.79
C SER A 123 -2.22 10.85 -11.14
N GLY A 124 -1.49 9.74 -11.03
CA GLY A 124 -0.09 9.63 -11.49
C GLY A 124 0.08 9.94 -12.98
N HIS A 125 -0.81 9.45 -13.83
CA HIS A 125 -0.85 9.75 -15.26
C HIS A 125 -1.01 11.25 -15.52
N GLN A 126 -1.94 11.91 -14.83
CA GLN A 126 -2.13 13.35 -14.92
C GLN A 126 -0.90 14.13 -14.46
N LEU A 127 -0.30 13.72 -13.33
CA LEU A 127 0.94 14.32 -12.84
C LEU A 127 2.03 14.22 -13.89
N VAL A 128 2.29 13.03 -14.44
CA VAL A 128 3.29 12.83 -15.50
C VAL A 128 2.95 13.67 -16.73
N GLY A 129 1.71 13.66 -17.21
CA GLY A 129 1.31 14.43 -18.40
C GLY A 129 1.48 15.94 -18.25
N ASN A 130 1.44 16.46 -17.03
CA ASN A 130 1.69 17.87 -16.73
C ASN A 130 3.17 18.22 -16.57
N LEU A 131 4.06 17.23 -16.52
CA LEU A 131 5.48 17.47 -16.39
C LEU A 131 6.05 18.04 -17.70
N PRO A 132 6.83 19.13 -17.64
CA PRO A 132 7.44 19.66 -18.84
C PRO A 132 8.41 18.64 -19.44
N PRO A 133 8.40 18.43 -20.78
CA PRO A 133 9.37 17.57 -21.47
C PRO A 133 10.81 18.07 -21.28
N ASN A 134 10.99 19.38 -21.14
CA ASN A 134 12.24 20.03 -20.77
C ASN A 134 12.01 20.90 -19.51
N PRO A 135 12.44 20.45 -18.31
CA PRO A 135 12.24 21.18 -17.07
C PRO A 135 13.08 22.44 -16.93
N LEU A 136 14.06 22.65 -17.82
CA LEU A 136 14.82 23.90 -17.87
C LEU A 136 14.16 24.98 -18.73
N SER A 137 13.11 24.64 -19.50
CA SER A 137 12.41 25.59 -20.37
C SER A 137 11.87 26.82 -19.60
N GLN A 138 11.44 26.64 -18.36
CA GLN A 138 10.97 27.73 -17.49
C GLN A 138 12.06 28.75 -17.15
N TYR A 139 13.34 28.34 -17.12
CA TYR A 139 14.48 29.23 -16.87
C TYR A 139 15.00 29.91 -18.16
N VAL A 140 14.55 29.44 -19.33
CA VAL A 140 14.81 30.08 -20.64
C VAL A 140 13.81 31.22 -20.88
N LEU A 141 12.61 31.14 -20.30
CA LEU A 141 11.57 32.17 -20.42
C LEU A 141 11.96 33.43 -19.62
N LYS A 142 12.13 34.55 -20.33
CA LYS A 142 12.47 35.86 -19.74
C LYS A 142 11.24 36.76 -19.70
N ARG A 143 11.11 37.60 -18.66
CA ARG A 143 10.31 38.83 -18.77
C ARG A 143 11.07 39.85 -19.62
N TYR A 144 10.33 40.67 -20.38
CA TYR A 144 10.94 41.68 -21.26
C TYR A 144 11.85 42.61 -20.45
N GLY A 145 13.16 42.58 -20.72
CA GLY A 145 14.18 43.38 -20.01
C GLY A 145 15.07 42.62 -19.03
N GLU A 146 14.78 41.36 -18.68
CA GLU A 146 15.60 40.56 -17.76
C GLU A 146 16.68 39.73 -18.49
N LYS A 147 17.88 39.62 -17.89
CA LYS A 147 18.90 38.67 -18.36
C LYS A 147 18.49 37.27 -17.93
N ALA A 148 18.60 36.28 -18.82
CA ALA A 148 18.31 34.89 -18.45
C ALA A 148 19.27 34.48 -17.32
N PRO A 149 18.78 33.77 -16.29
CA PRO A 149 19.65 33.12 -15.34
C PRO A 149 20.58 32.16 -16.10
N LYS A 150 21.89 32.34 -15.91
CA LYS A 150 22.91 31.54 -16.58
C LYS A 150 23.14 30.28 -15.76
N ILE A 151 22.53 29.18 -16.16
CA ILE A 151 22.74 27.87 -15.54
C ILE A 151 24.11 27.34 -15.97
N SER A 152 24.89 26.78 -15.04
CA SER A 152 26.17 26.17 -15.37
C SER A 152 25.95 24.85 -16.13
N LYS A 153 26.82 24.48 -17.07
CA LYS A 153 26.70 23.19 -17.79
C LYS A 153 26.76 21.98 -16.86
N VAL A 154 27.47 22.10 -15.74
CA VAL A 154 27.59 21.05 -14.73
C VAL A 154 26.23 20.84 -14.07
N GLU A 155 25.60 21.93 -13.64
CA GLU A 155 24.27 21.89 -13.02
C GLU A 155 23.20 21.40 -13.99
N GLU A 156 23.27 21.84 -15.24
CA GLU A 156 22.41 21.35 -16.32
C GLU A 156 22.51 19.83 -16.48
N THR A 157 23.72 19.30 -16.42
CA THR A 157 23.98 17.86 -16.53
C THR A 157 23.44 17.11 -15.30
N LYS A 158 23.64 17.64 -14.08
CA LYS A 158 23.13 17.05 -12.83
C LYS A 158 21.61 16.94 -12.84
N VAL A 159 20.91 18.03 -13.20
CA VAL A 159 19.44 18.04 -13.31
C VAL A 159 18.96 17.00 -14.32
N TYR A 160 19.54 16.97 -15.53
CA TYR A 160 19.15 16.03 -16.58
C TYR A 160 19.42 14.58 -16.21
N ALA A 161 20.55 14.29 -15.55
CA ALA A 161 20.90 12.96 -15.07
C ALA A 161 19.88 12.47 -14.03
N GLU A 162 19.52 13.31 -13.07
CA GLU A 162 18.53 12.99 -12.04
C GLU A 162 17.14 12.73 -12.64
N ILE A 163 16.70 13.54 -13.60
CA ILE A 163 15.42 13.32 -14.30
C ILE A 163 15.43 12.02 -15.08
N PHE A 164 16.52 11.75 -15.81
CA PHE A 164 16.66 10.52 -16.58
C PHE A 164 16.58 9.29 -15.66
N PHE A 165 17.25 9.37 -14.51
CA PHE A 165 17.23 8.34 -13.50
C PHE A 165 15.82 8.10 -12.92
N PHE A 166 15.12 9.14 -12.46
CA PHE A 166 13.76 8.98 -11.94
C PHE A 166 12.78 8.49 -13.01
N ASN A 167 12.90 8.94 -14.26
CA ASN A 167 12.07 8.41 -15.35
C ASN A 167 12.34 6.91 -15.56
N SER A 168 13.59 6.47 -15.47
CA SER A 168 13.96 5.06 -15.60
C SER A 168 13.42 4.22 -14.43
N LEU A 169 13.49 4.74 -13.20
CA LEU A 169 12.86 4.11 -12.03
C LEU A 169 11.36 3.96 -12.19
N ILE A 170 10.67 5.00 -12.67
CA ILE A 170 9.22 4.98 -12.91
C ILE A 170 8.86 3.89 -13.94
N VAL A 171 9.63 3.76 -15.04
CA VAL A 171 9.45 2.70 -16.04
C VAL A 171 9.60 1.30 -15.43
N ASN A 172 10.63 1.10 -14.60
CA ASN A 172 10.88 -0.17 -13.95
C ASN A 172 9.75 -0.51 -12.95
N GLN A 173 9.29 0.49 -12.18
CA GLN A 173 8.18 0.35 -11.24
C GLN A 173 6.86 0.00 -11.94
N ILE A 174 6.52 0.64 -13.07
CA ILE A 174 5.32 0.29 -13.85
C ILE A 174 5.41 -1.15 -14.37
N SER A 175 6.60 -1.58 -14.78
CA SER A 175 6.82 -2.94 -15.26
C SER A 175 6.64 -3.97 -14.14
N LEU A 176 7.10 -3.66 -12.92
CA LEU A 176 6.87 -4.47 -11.73
C LEU A 176 5.37 -4.57 -11.39
N ILE A 177 4.67 -3.43 -11.34
CA ILE A 177 3.21 -3.40 -11.09
C ILE A 177 2.47 -4.21 -12.16
N SER A 178 2.86 -4.09 -13.43
CA SER A 178 2.25 -4.86 -14.52
C SER A 178 2.43 -6.36 -14.33
N ALA A 179 3.62 -6.81 -13.89
CA ALA A 179 3.88 -8.22 -13.60
C ALA A 179 3.07 -8.73 -12.39
N ILE A 180 2.89 -7.91 -11.36
CA ILE A 180 2.03 -8.24 -10.21
C ILE A 180 0.57 -8.26 -10.64
N ASN A 181 0.12 -7.33 -11.49
CA ASN A 181 -1.25 -7.29 -11.99
C ASN A 181 -1.56 -8.54 -12.83
N ALA A 182 -0.62 -8.97 -13.68
CA ALA A 182 -0.76 -10.21 -14.44
C ALA A 182 -0.90 -11.44 -13.54
N LYS A 183 -0.17 -11.47 -12.41
CA LYS A 183 -0.38 -12.48 -11.37
C LYS A 183 -1.79 -12.31 -10.79
N PHE A 184 -2.11 -11.16 -10.20
CA PHE A 184 -3.42 -10.89 -9.62
C PHE A 184 -4.59 -11.39 -10.49
N GLY A 185 -4.59 -11.10 -11.80
CA GLY A 185 -5.59 -11.59 -12.73
C GLY A 185 -5.65 -13.12 -12.88
N GLN A 186 -4.51 -13.83 -12.87
CA GLN A 186 -4.49 -15.30 -12.81
C GLN A 186 -5.19 -15.84 -11.56
N GLY A 187 -4.99 -15.19 -10.42
CA GLY A 187 -5.62 -15.58 -9.14
C GLY A 187 -7.11 -15.31 -9.11
N LEU A 188 -7.57 -14.21 -9.73
CA LEU A 188 -9.00 -13.94 -9.90
C LEU A 188 -9.67 -15.04 -10.73
N VAL A 189 -9.00 -15.54 -11.76
CA VAL A 189 -9.49 -16.64 -12.60
C VAL A 189 -9.47 -17.97 -11.83
N SER A 190 -8.42 -18.27 -11.06
CA SER A 190 -8.31 -19.52 -10.29
C SER A 190 -9.10 -19.53 -8.97
N ARG A 191 -9.59 -18.37 -8.52
CA ARG A 191 -10.34 -18.15 -7.26
C ARG A 191 -9.56 -18.55 -6.00
N GLU A 192 -8.29 -18.17 -5.95
CA GLU A 192 -7.42 -18.40 -4.78
C GLU A 192 -7.45 -17.20 -3.82
N ASP A 193 -8.46 -17.15 -2.93
CA ASP A 193 -8.75 -15.97 -2.09
C ASP A 193 -7.55 -15.40 -1.32
N ILE A 194 -6.75 -16.24 -0.65
CA ILE A 194 -5.55 -15.80 0.09
C ILE A 194 -4.55 -15.14 -0.85
N TRP A 195 -4.37 -15.73 -2.04
CA TRP A 195 -3.41 -15.24 -3.01
C TRP A 195 -3.87 -13.94 -3.67
N ILE A 196 -5.18 -13.81 -3.94
CA ILE A 196 -5.81 -12.57 -4.40
C ILE A 196 -5.55 -11.44 -3.40
N ASP A 197 -5.77 -11.67 -2.10
CA ASP A 197 -5.55 -10.67 -1.06
C ASP A 197 -4.07 -10.25 -0.97
N VAL A 198 -3.13 -11.20 -1.06
CA VAL A 198 -1.68 -10.91 -1.05
C VAL A 198 -1.26 -10.08 -2.26
N GLN A 199 -1.70 -10.47 -3.47
CA GLN A 199 -1.36 -9.73 -4.69
C GLN A 199 -2.01 -8.34 -4.69
N LEU A 200 -3.25 -8.20 -4.22
CA LEU A 200 -3.92 -6.91 -4.09
C LEU A 200 -3.16 -5.98 -3.14
N HIS A 201 -2.75 -6.49 -1.97
CA HIS A 201 -1.95 -5.71 -1.03
C HIS A 201 -0.63 -5.26 -1.67
N THR A 202 0.04 -6.15 -2.39
CA THR A 202 1.30 -5.84 -3.09
C THR A 202 1.05 -4.78 -4.17
N LEU A 203 -0.01 -4.89 -4.98
CA LEU A 203 -0.40 -3.86 -5.95
C LEU A 203 -0.59 -2.50 -5.30
N GLN A 204 -1.25 -2.43 -4.14
CA GLN A 204 -1.45 -1.18 -3.42
C GLN A 204 -0.14 -0.56 -2.94
N VAL A 205 0.79 -1.36 -2.42
CA VAL A 205 2.10 -0.88 -1.96
C VAL A 205 2.92 -0.38 -3.15
N GLU A 206 3.02 -1.17 -4.21
CA GLU A 206 3.83 -0.83 -5.38
C GLU A 206 3.24 0.37 -6.15
N THR A 207 1.92 0.51 -6.19
CA THR A 207 1.26 1.70 -6.78
C THR A 207 1.59 2.96 -5.98
N ARG A 208 1.59 2.89 -4.64
CA ARG A 208 1.98 4.03 -3.81
C ARG A 208 3.44 4.42 -4.04
N GLN A 209 4.33 3.42 -4.16
CA GLN A 209 5.73 3.66 -4.49
C GLN A 209 5.90 4.33 -5.86
N LEU A 210 5.11 3.92 -6.87
CA LEU A 210 5.08 4.60 -8.17
C LEU A 210 4.71 6.07 -8.05
N ILE A 211 3.65 6.38 -7.29
CA ILE A 211 3.21 7.77 -7.08
C ILE A 211 4.29 8.58 -6.35
N HIS A 212 4.97 7.98 -5.37
CA HIS A 212 6.11 8.60 -4.70
C HIS A 212 7.23 8.97 -5.68
N PHE A 213 7.65 8.04 -6.55
CA PHE A 213 8.66 8.33 -7.57
C PHE A 213 8.24 9.42 -8.55
N ILE A 214 6.96 9.43 -8.97
CA ILE A 214 6.43 10.50 -9.84
C ILE A 214 6.48 11.86 -9.12
N ARG A 215 6.15 11.91 -7.82
CA ARG A 215 6.24 13.14 -7.02
C ARG A 215 7.68 13.61 -6.87
N LEU A 216 8.62 12.72 -6.53
CA LEU A 216 10.05 13.06 -6.49
C LEU A 216 10.53 13.61 -7.83
N ARG A 217 10.21 12.94 -8.95
CA ARG A 217 10.52 13.47 -10.28
C ARG A 217 9.97 14.89 -10.45
N SER A 218 8.74 15.16 -10.01
CA SER A 218 8.09 16.46 -10.22
C SER A 218 8.77 17.63 -9.49
N THR A 219 9.52 17.38 -8.42
CA THR A 219 10.23 18.41 -7.65
C THR A 219 11.61 18.75 -8.20
N VAL A 220 12.20 17.90 -9.05
CA VAL A 220 13.55 18.11 -9.59
C VAL A 220 13.62 19.39 -10.41
N SER A 221 14.49 20.31 -10.00
CA SER A 221 14.75 21.59 -10.65
C SER A 221 16.17 22.07 -10.38
N VAL A 222 16.59 23.16 -11.03
CA VAL A 222 17.93 23.77 -10.82
C VAL A 222 18.17 24.20 -9.37
N SER A 223 17.10 24.48 -8.63
CA SER A 223 17.18 24.91 -7.22
C SER A 223 16.83 23.80 -6.23
N SER A 224 16.46 22.61 -6.70
CA SER A 224 15.99 21.53 -5.85
C SER A 224 16.30 20.18 -6.48
N HIS A 225 17.31 19.52 -5.90
CA HIS A 225 17.64 18.12 -6.14
C HIS A 225 17.06 17.26 -5.01
N ASN A 226 16.64 16.04 -5.34
CA ASN A 226 16.23 15.06 -4.32
C ASN A 226 17.43 14.23 -3.83
N LEU A 227 18.46 14.09 -4.67
CA LEU A 227 19.71 13.42 -4.34
C LEU A 227 20.75 14.39 -3.80
N SER A 228 21.57 13.92 -2.85
CA SER A 228 22.73 14.68 -2.37
C SER A 228 23.77 14.85 -3.47
N GLU A 229 24.64 15.85 -3.35
CA GLU A 229 25.67 16.12 -4.36
C GLU A 229 26.57 14.91 -4.64
N ALA A 230 27.00 14.20 -3.59
CA ALA A 230 27.79 12.97 -3.73
C ALA A 230 27.03 11.85 -4.45
N ASN A 231 25.73 11.72 -4.20
CA ASN A 231 24.87 10.74 -4.88
C ASN A 231 24.61 11.12 -6.35
N LEU A 232 24.50 12.41 -6.67
CA LEU A 232 24.40 12.89 -8.05
C LEU A 232 25.68 12.62 -8.85
N ASP A 233 26.84 12.90 -8.24
CA ASP A 233 28.13 12.63 -8.87
C ASP A 233 28.33 11.12 -9.10
N SER A 234 27.91 10.29 -8.13
CA SER A 234 27.93 8.82 -8.26
C SER A 234 26.99 8.33 -9.36
N LEU A 235 25.78 8.89 -9.44
CA LEU A 235 24.79 8.59 -10.47
C LEU A 235 25.31 8.93 -11.87
N ILE A 236 25.95 10.09 -12.05
CA ILE A 236 26.61 10.47 -13.30
C ILE A 236 27.73 9.47 -13.61
N ALA A 237 28.51 9.04 -12.61
CA ALA A 237 29.54 8.02 -12.79
C ALA A 237 28.99 6.60 -13.04
N ASN A 238 27.67 6.41 -13.07
CA ASN A 238 27.00 5.09 -13.13
C ASN A 238 27.34 4.17 -11.94
N ASP A 239 27.76 4.73 -10.81
CA ASP A 239 27.96 4.01 -9.57
C ASP A 239 26.67 4.06 -8.73
N LEU A 240 25.72 3.19 -9.08
CA LEU A 240 24.42 3.10 -8.41
C LEU A 240 24.57 2.40 -7.06
N THR A 241 24.90 3.18 -6.04
CA THR A 241 25.13 2.70 -4.69
C THR A 241 23.81 2.49 -3.91
N PRO A 242 23.79 1.56 -2.93
CA PRO A 242 22.64 1.40 -2.03
C PRO A 242 22.25 2.68 -1.28
N THR A 243 23.17 3.64 -1.12
CA THR A 243 22.92 4.92 -0.46
C THR A 243 22.03 5.86 -1.26
N ILE A 244 22.05 5.78 -2.60
CA ILE A 244 21.09 6.49 -3.47
C ILE A 244 19.68 6.00 -3.17
N PHE A 245 19.51 4.68 -3.08
CA PHE A 245 18.21 4.07 -2.78
C PHE A 245 17.75 4.33 -1.36
N ALA A 246 18.66 4.25 -0.40
CA ALA A 246 18.39 4.67 0.96
C ALA A 246 17.84 6.10 0.95
N GLN A 247 18.46 7.07 0.25
CA GLN A 247 17.94 8.45 0.22
C GLN A 247 16.56 8.60 -0.46
N ILE A 248 16.23 7.75 -1.43
CA ILE A 248 14.94 7.79 -2.15
C ILE A 248 13.80 7.10 -1.38
N LEU A 249 14.14 6.02 -0.65
CA LEU A 249 13.22 5.20 0.13
C LEU A 249 13.12 5.65 1.60
N GLN A 250 14.16 6.30 2.12
CA GLN A 250 14.20 6.82 3.48
C GLN A 250 13.19 7.95 3.62
N ASN A 251 12.23 7.71 4.48
CA ASN A 251 12.02 8.60 5.61
C ASN A 251 12.16 7.74 6.87
N PRO A 252 13.35 7.62 7.51
CA PRO A 252 13.36 7.17 8.89
C PRO A 252 12.39 8.06 9.64
N ILE A 253 11.49 7.44 10.41
CA ILE A 253 10.50 8.16 11.19
C ILE A 253 11.26 8.92 12.27
N ASP A 254 11.64 10.16 11.95
CA ASP A 254 12.13 11.11 12.90
C ASP A 254 10.94 11.75 13.63
N LYS A 255 11.24 12.55 14.65
CA LYS A 255 10.20 13.26 15.40
C LYS A 255 9.40 14.21 14.51
N GLN A 256 9.98 14.71 13.41
CA GLN A 256 9.32 15.64 12.51
C GLN A 256 8.25 14.90 11.67
N HIS A 257 8.55 13.73 11.13
CA HIS A 257 7.60 12.89 10.41
C HIS A 257 6.42 12.44 11.29
N LEU A 258 6.68 12.16 12.57
CA LEU A 258 5.59 11.85 13.52
C LEU A 258 4.66 13.04 13.76
N GLU A 259 5.20 14.25 13.87
CA GLU A 259 4.37 15.46 14.03
C GLU A 259 3.63 15.82 12.72
N GLU A 260 4.25 15.60 11.56
CA GLU A 260 3.58 15.73 10.26
C GLU A 260 2.42 14.73 10.13
N LEU A 261 2.65 13.46 10.49
CA LEU A 261 1.61 12.44 10.52
C LEU A 261 0.49 12.79 11.50
N ARG A 262 0.85 13.27 12.70
CA ARG A 262 -0.13 13.73 13.71
C ARG A 262 -0.99 14.87 13.18
N THR A 263 -0.37 15.84 12.51
CA THR A 263 -1.09 16.96 11.88
C THR A 263 -2.02 16.48 10.77
N LEU A 264 -1.55 15.55 9.94
CA LEU A 264 -2.35 14.94 8.88
C LEU A 264 -3.55 14.17 9.45
N VAL A 265 -3.34 13.38 10.51
CA VAL A 265 -4.41 12.66 11.22
C VAL A 265 -5.44 13.65 11.77
N LEU A 266 -5.01 14.69 12.48
CA LEU A 266 -5.90 15.70 13.05
C LEU A 266 -6.73 16.40 11.98
N ASN A 267 -6.11 16.85 10.88
CA ASN A 267 -6.81 17.50 9.77
C ASN A 267 -7.85 16.56 9.14
N THR A 268 -7.47 15.30 8.91
CA THR A 268 -8.36 14.29 8.31
C THR A 268 -9.57 14.00 9.21
N LEU A 269 -9.34 13.85 10.52
CA LEU A 269 -10.40 13.65 11.50
C LEU A 269 -11.30 14.90 11.61
N GLN A 270 -10.73 16.11 11.57
CA GLN A 270 -11.50 17.35 11.62
C GLN A 270 -12.43 17.50 10.40
N ILE A 271 -11.92 17.23 9.20
CA ILE A 271 -12.72 17.21 7.96
C ILE A 271 -13.88 16.21 8.09
N SER A 272 -13.60 15.02 8.62
CA SER A 272 -14.59 13.96 8.84
C SER A 272 -15.68 14.36 9.85
N ILE A 273 -15.29 15.01 10.95
CA ILE A 273 -16.20 15.53 11.99
C ILE A 273 -17.08 16.66 11.44
N ASN A 274 -16.51 17.55 10.62
CA ASN A 274 -17.23 18.67 10.03
C ASN A 274 -18.20 18.23 8.92
N GLY A 275 -17.99 17.03 8.37
CA GLY A 275 -18.83 16.47 7.30
C GLY A 275 -18.56 17.12 5.93
N GLU A 276 -17.36 17.68 5.75
CA GLU A 276 -16.94 18.31 4.49
C GLU A 276 -16.53 17.28 3.43
N ASP A 277 -16.29 16.03 3.83
CA ASP A 277 -15.92 14.93 2.93
C ASP A 277 -17.06 13.91 2.81
N SER A 278 -17.91 14.10 1.80
CA SER A 278 -19.10 13.29 1.56
C SER A 278 -18.85 11.99 0.79
N HIS A 279 -17.63 11.78 0.27
CA HIS A 279 -17.39 10.78 -0.76
C HIS A 279 -17.09 9.36 -0.24
N PHE A 280 -16.70 9.17 1.03
CA PHE A 280 -16.24 7.85 1.51
C PHE A 280 -16.86 7.32 2.82
N LEU A 281 -17.32 8.19 3.73
CA LEU A 281 -17.83 7.78 5.06
C LEU A 281 -19.27 8.23 5.32
N GLY A 282 -19.91 8.91 4.36
CA GLY A 282 -21.18 9.58 4.55
C GLY A 282 -21.07 10.85 5.41
N PRO A 283 -22.17 11.63 5.55
CA PRO A 283 -22.14 12.86 6.32
C PRO A 283 -22.04 12.56 7.83
N LYS A 284 -20.92 12.97 8.45
CA LYS A 284 -20.62 12.91 9.89
C LYS A 284 -20.69 11.49 10.48
N PRO A 285 -19.72 10.61 10.17
CA PRO A 285 -19.67 9.28 10.77
C PRO A 285 -19.45 9.36 12.30
N ASP A 286 -20.02 8.41 13.03
CA ASP A 286 -19.73 8.23 14.47
C ASP A 286 -18.44 7.41 14.66
N PHE A 287 -18.10 6.56 13.69
CA PHE A 287 -16.95 5.67 13.69
C PHE A 287 -16.24 5.64 12.34
N ILE A 288 -14.92 5.46 12.37
CA ILE A 288 -14.09 5.23 11.18
C ILE A 288 -13.27 3.96 11.39
N PRO A 289 -13.35 2.93 10.53
CA PRO A 289 -12.46 1.78 10.63
C PRO A 289 -11.00 2.22 10.56
N LEU A 290 -10.16 1.75 11.50
CA LEU A 290 -8.76 2.17 11.60
C LEU A 290 -7.99 1.87 10.30
N LEU A 291 -8.27 0.72 9.69
CA LEU A 291 -7.70 0.32 8.41
C LEU A 291 -8.09 1.29 7.28
N THR A 292 -9.33 1.76 7.26
CA THR A 292 -9.78 2.75 6.27
C THR A 292 -9.01 4.05 6.42
N LEU A 293 -8.85 4.56 7.64
CA LEU A 293 -8.06 5.78 7.87
C LEU A 293 -6.59 5.57 7.45
N TYR A 294 -6.01 4.43 7.82
CA TYR A 294 -4.65 4.07 7.44
C TYR A 294 -4.46 4.11 5.92
N GLN A 295 -5.33 3.43 5.17
CA GLN A 295 -5.29 3.43 3.70
C GLN A 295 -5.46 4.84 3.12
N GLN A 296 -6.40 5.63 3.65
CA GLN A 296 -6.63 7.00 3.18
C GLN A 296 -5.42 7.91 3.37
N LEU A 297 -4.79 7.84 4.55
CA LEU A 297 -3.60 8.63 4.86
C LEU A 297 -2.43 8.24 3.95
N GLN A 298 -2.22 6.93 3.75
CA GLN A 298 -1.20 6.42 2.84
C GLN A 298 -1.44 6.78 1.38
N ASN A 299 -2.70 6.92 0.96
CA ASN A 299 -3.05 7.35 -0.39
C ASN A 299 -2.85 8.88 -0.55
N THR A 300 -3.09 9.65 0.51
CA THR A 300 -2.95 11.11 0.52
C THR A 300 -1.47 11.52 0.52
N ARG A 301 -0.68 10.88 1.39
CA ARG A 301 0.78 11.07 1.53
C ARG A 301 1.52 9.74 1.38
N PRO A 302 1.69 9.23 0.13
CA PRO A 302 2.47 8.01 -0.14
C PRO A 302 3.95 8.15 0.26
N ASP A 303 4.44 9.38 0.35
CA ASP A 303 5.78 9.76 0.81
C ASP A 303 6.00 9.54 2.30
N LEU A 304 4.92 9.47 3.09
CA LEU A 304 4.98 9.26 4.52
C LEU A 304 4.74 7.77 4.81
N GLN A 305 5.81 7.04 5.09
CA GLN A 305 5.75 5.63 5.48
C GLN A 305 5.54 5.52 6.99
N PHE A 306 4.48 4.81 7.37
CA PHE A 306 4.15 4.51 8.77
C PHE A 306 3.36 3.21 8.85
N THR A 307 3.37 2.59 10.02
CA THR A 307 2.63 1.35 10.29
C THR A 307 1.27 1.65 10.91
N ILE A 308 0.37 0.66 10.89
CA ILE A 308 -0.95 0.80 11.51
C ILE A 308 -0.85 0.96 13.04
N GLU A 309 0.16 0.38 13.68
CA GLU A 309 0.44 0.52 15.12
C GLU A 309 0.90 1.94 15.47
N GLN A 310 1.66 2.58 14.57
CA GLN A 310 2.05 3.98 14.73
C GLN A 310 0.85 4.91 14.60
N LEU A 311 -0.05 4.63 13.64
CA LEU A 311 -1.33 5.34 13.55
C LEU A 311 -2.16 5.15 14.83
N GLU A 312 -2.26 3.91 15.33
CA GLU A 312 -2.96 3.60 16.58
C GLU A 312 -2.40 4.39 17.76
N THR A 313 -1.07 4.46 17.89
CA THR A 313 -0.39 5.25 18.93
C THR A 313 -0.71 6.75 18.81
N ILE A 314 -0.71 7.29 17.59
CA ILE A 314 -1.04 8.70 17.34
C ILE A 314 -2.50 8.98 17.69
N VAL A 315 -3.44 8.14 17.25
CA VAL A 315 -4.87 8.29 17.56
C VAL A 315 -5.12 8.19 19.07
N GLN A 316 -4.46 7.27 19.77
CA GLN A 316 -4.51 7.18 21.23
C GLN A 316 -3.92 8.41 21.93
N SER A 317 -2.87 9.03 21.36
CA SER A 317 -2.32 10.28 21.91
C SER A 317 -3.29 11.46 21.79
N ILE A 318 -4.17 11.44 20.78
CA ILE A 318 -5.17 12.48 20.48
C ILE A 318 -6.47 12.25 21.29
N SER A 319 -6.73 11.02 21.75
CA SER A 319 -8.00 10.68 22.40
C SER A 319 -8.24 11.38 23.74
N ASN A 320 -7.17 11.86 24.39
CA ASN A 320 -7.30 12.56 25.66
C ASN A 320 -7.89 13.98 25.51
N ASN A 321 -7.93 14.54 24.29
CA ASN A 321 -8.32 15.94 24.08
C ASN A 321 -9.39 16.17 22.99
N TYR A 322 -9.53 15.26 22.00
CA TYR A 322 -10.34 15.55 20.81
C TYR A 322 -11.39 14.50 20.43
N ILE A 323 -11.15 13.21 20.71
CA ILE A 323 -12.03 12.10 20.33
C ILE A 323 -12.05 11.02 21.43
N PRO A 324 -13.13 10.23 21.58
CA PRO A 324 -13.15 9.11 22.51
C PRO A 324 -12.03 8.06 22.34
N GLY A 325 -11.46 7.92 21.13
CA GLY A 325 -10.31 7.05 20.86
C GLY A 325 -10.67 5.79 20.09
N ILE A 326 -9.86 4.74 20.23
CA ILE A 326 -10.03 3.47 19.49
C ILE A 326 -10.91 2.50 20.27
N ARG A 327 -11.87 1.89 19.58
CA ARG A 327 -12.69 0.79 20.06
C ARG A 327 -12.40 -0.47 19.25
N THR A 328 -12.38 -1.61 19.92
CA THR A 328 -12.17 -2.92 19.30
C THR A 328 -13.43 -3.75 19.46
N PHE A 329 -14.02 -4.17 18.34
CA PHE A 329 -15.07 -5.18 18.30
C PHE A 329 -14.45 -6.52 17.96
N LYS A 330 -14.76 -7.56 18.75
CA LYS A 330 -14.24 -8.91 18.54
C LYS A 330 -15.32 -9.78 17.94
N GLY A 331 -14.98 -10.48 16.86
CA GLY A 331 -15.76 -11.58 16.32
C GLY A 331 -15.53 -12.86 17.13
N ASN A 332 -16.43 -13.83 16.97
CA ASN A 332 -16.35 -15.10 17.72
C ASN A 332 -15.22 -16.02 17.23
N ASP A 333 -14.63 -15.74 16.07
CA ASP A 333 -13.55 -16.49 15.41
C ASP A 333 -12.16 -15.87 15.63
N GLY A 334 -12.04 -14.89 16.55
CA GLY A 334 -10.79 -14.18 16.80
C GLY A 334 -10.54 -13.00 15.87
N THR A 335 -11.39 -12.78 14.86
CA THR A 335 -11.32 -11.56 14.03
C THR A 335 -11.61 -10.30 14.86
N GLN A 336 -10.97 -9.19 14.53
CA GLN A 336 -11.14 -7.93 15.25
C GLN A 336 -11.36 -6.79 14.27
N LEU A 337 -12.30 -5.91 14.62
CA LEU A 337 -12.48 -4.62 13.96
C LEU A 337 -12.06 -3.53 14.94
N LYS A 338 -10.97 -2.84 14.62
CA LYS A 338 -10.59 -1.59 15.30
C LYS A 338 -11.25 -0.41 14.59
N VAL A 339 -12.00 0.40 15.32
CA VAL A 339 -12.59 1.64 14.84
C VAL A 339 -12.15 2.81 15.69
N ILE A 340 -12.02 3.98 15.07
CA ILE A 340 -11.84 5.26 15.72
C ILE A 340 -13.23 5.80 16.01
N GLN A 341 -13.56 5.98 17.28
CA GLN A 341 -14.82 6.54 17.73
C GLN A 341 -14.69 8.06 17.80
N LEU A 342 -15.54 8.78 17.08
CA LEU A 342 -15.56 10.25 17.00
C LEU A 342 -16.53 10.88 17.99
N THR A 343 -17.61 10.19 18.35
CA THR A 343 -18.63 10.67 19.28
C THR A 343 -18.75 9.77 20.50
N SER A 344 -19.20 10.30 21.64
CA SER A 344 -19.31 9.54 22.91
C SER A 344 -20.37 8.44 22.90
N ARG A 345 -21.13 8.28 21.81
CA ARG A 345 -22.19 7.27 21.68
C ARG A 345 -21.56 5.90 21.42
N ASP A 346 -21.83 4.94 22.29
CA ASP A 346 -21.47 3.54 22.08
C ASP A 346 -22.55 2.79 21.28
N LEU A 347 -22.19 1.64 20.72
CA LEU A 347 -23.14 0.74 20.08
C LEU A 347 -24.05 0.06 21.09
N LEU A 348 -25.32 -0.08 20.71
CA LEU A 348 -26.31 -0.87 21.45
C LEU A 348 -25.99 -2.37 21.34
N VAL A 349 -26.58 -3.18 22.24
CA VAL A 349 -26.36 -4.64 22.27
C VAL A 349 -26.68 -5.27 20.91
N ASP A 350 -27.83 -4.93 20.34
CA ASP A 350 -28.27 -5.46 19.05
C ASP A 350 -27.34 -5.03 17.89
N GLU A 351 -26.81 -3.80 17.95
CA GLU A 351 -25.86 -3.29 16.97
C GLU A 351 -24.52 -4.04 17.07
N LYS A 352 -24.04 -4.32 18.29
CA LYS A 352 -22.82 -5.11 18.54
C LYS A 352 -22.94 -6.54 18.05
N GLU A 353 -24.12 -7.16 18.20
CA GLU A 353 -24.38 -8.51 17.71
C GLU A 353 -24.36 -8.58 16.17
N VAL A 354 -24.98 -7.60 15.50
CA VAL A 354 -24.88 -7.46 14.04
C VAL A 354 -23.43 -7.28 13.59
N VAL A 355 -22.64 -6.46 14.30
CA VAL A 355 -21.21 -6.26 13.99
C VAL A 355 -20.41 -7.57 14.15
N SER A 356 -20.67 -8.36 15.18
CA SER A 356 -20.00 -9.65 15.39
C SER A 356 -20.28 -10.63 14.24
N ILE A 357 -21.53 -10.69 13.77
CA ILE A 357 -21.90 -11.52 12.62
C ILE A 357 -21.28 -10.98 11.32
N ALA A 358 -21.31 -9.65 11.14
CA ALA A 358 -20.69 -8.99 10.00
C ALA A 358 -19.18 -9.29 9.93
N LEU A 359 -18.50 -9.35 11.07
CA LEU A 359 -17.08 -9.73 11.16
C LEU A 359 -16.82 -11.14 10.65
N GLN A 360 -17.71 -12.09 10.94
CA GLN A 360 -17.59 -13.45 10.42
C GLN A 360 -17.85 -13.51 8.91
N LEU A 361 -18.88 -12.80 8.45
CA LEU A 361 -19.32 -12.86 7.06
C LEU A 361 -18.41 -12.05 6.13
N GLN A 362 -17.78 -10.98 6.61
CA GLN A 362 -16.94 -10.00 5.90
C GLN A 362 -17.68 -9.20 4.80
N LYS A 363 -18.55 -9.84 4.04
CA LYS A 363 -19.51 -9.29 3.08
C LYS A 363 -20.79 -10.13 3.13
N PHE A 364 -21.96 -9.49 3.03
CA PHE A 364 -23.23 -10.18 3.19
C PHE A 364 -24.40 -9.41 2.59
N THR A 365 -25.45 -10.16 2.23
CA THR A 365 -26.76 -9.64 1.86
C THR A 365 -27.67 -9.54 3.09
N LEU A 366 -28.81 -8.87 2.95
CA LEU A 366 -29.85 -8.86 3.97
C LEU A 366 -30.33 -10.28 4.33
N ALA A 367 -30.41 -11.18 3.35
CA ALA A 367 -30.83 -12.56 3.55
C ALA A 367 -29.85 -13.34 4.44
N ASP A 368 -28.53 -13.16 4.23
CA ASP A 368 -27.49 -13.87 4.99
C ASP A 368 -27.55 -13.53 6.47
N ILE A 369 -27.71 -12.25 6.81
CA ILE A 369 -27.78 -11.81 8.20
C ILE A 369 -29.14 -12.17 8.83
N THR A 370 -30.22 -12.10 8.07
CA THR A 370 -31.55 -12.52 8.54
C THR A 370 -31.56 -13.99 8.91
N MET A 371 -30.95 -14.83 8.09
CA MET A 371 -30.81 -16.26 8.35
C MET A 371 -29.94 -16.55 9.59
N LYS A 372 -28.86 -15.79 9.81
CA LYS A 372 -28.01 -15.97 10.99
C LYS A 372 -28.62 -15.45 12.29
N MET A 373 -29.35 -14.35 12.24
CA MET A 373 -29.92 -13.70 13.43
C MET A 373 -31.29 -14.24 13.83
N ASN A 374 -32.06 -14.77 12.87
CA ASN A 374 -33.46 -15.15 13.07
C ASN A 374 -34.31 -13.99 13.65
N TRP A 375 -34.01 -12.75 13.24
CA TRP A 375 -34.74 -11.55 13.64
C TRP A 375 -35.67 -11.08 12.51
N PRO A 376 -36.70 -10.26 12.82
CA PRO A 376 -37.52 -9.64 11.79
C PRO A 376 -36.68 -8.78 10.85
N GLU A 377 -36.93 -8.90 9.54
CA GLU A 377 -36.20 -8.18 8.49
C GLU A 377 -36.23 -6.66 8.71
N SER A 378 -37.37 -6.10 9.14
CA SER A 378 -37.51 -4.67 9.44
C SER A 378 -36.55 -4.19 10.53
N LYS A 379 -36.33 -4.99 11.58
CA LYS A 379 -35.38 -4.69 12.66
C LYS A 379 -33.95 -4.70 12.13
N ILE A 380 -33.62 -5.69 11.29
CA ILE A 380 -32.28 -5.82 10.70
C ILE A 380 -31.98 -4.65 9.77
N ILE A 381 -32.90 -4.29 8.87
CA ILE A 381 -32.75 -3.15 7.97
C ILE A 381 -32.47 -1.88 8.76
N GLU A 382 -33.23 -1.62 9.82
CA GLU A 382 -33.02 -0.43 10.67
C GLU A 382 -31.62 -0.41 11.29
N ILE A 383 -31.13 -1.54 11.79
CA ILE A 383 -29.79 -1.65 12.38
C ILE A 383 -28.71 -1.50 11.30
N LEU A 384 -28.87 -2.13 10.13
CA LEU A 384 -27.92 -2.01 9.01
C LEU A 384 -27.82 -0.57 8.52
N GLN A 385 -28.94 0.14 8.38
CA GLN A 385 -28.96 1.55 8.00
C GLN A 385 -28.28 2.42 9.06
N LYS A 386 -28.53 2.17 10.35
CA LYS A 386 -27.84 2.87 11.45
C LYS A 386 -26.33 2.63 11.41
N LEU A 387 -25.89 1.38 11.32
CA LEU A 387 -24.47 1.02 11.27
C LEU A 387 -23.77 1.57 10.03
N THR A 388 -24.46 1.63 8.90
CA THR A 388 -23.95 2.25 7.67
C THR A 388 -23.79 3.75 7.86
N LYS A 389 -24.82 4.45 8.35
CA LYS A 389 -24.77 5.89 8.63
C LYS A 389 -23.70 6.26 9.64
N ARG A 390 -23.44 5.38 10.60
CA ARG A 390 -22.41 5.57 11.63
C ARG A 390 -20.99 5.29 11.14
N GLY A 391 -20.81 4.78 9.92
CA GLY A 391 -19.49 4.53 9.32
C GLY A 391 -18.88 3.18 9.68
N ILE A 392 -19.63 2.26 10.28
CA ILE A 392 -19.14 0.91 10.62
C ILE A 392 -19.25 -0.03 9.42
N LEU A 393 -20.44 -0.09 8.82
CA LEU A 393 -20.69 -0.88 7.62
C LEU A 393 -20.58 -0.02 6.39
N ARG A 394 -20.10 -0.62 5.30
CA ARG A 394 -20.23 -0.05 3.96
C ARG A 394 -21.37 -0.71 3.23
N TYR A 395 -22.06 0.07 2.41
CA TYR A 395 -23.17 -0.36 1.60
C TYR A 395 -22.80 -0.22 0.12
N SER A 396 -22.96 -1.30 -0.64
CA SER A 396 -22.82 -1.30 -2.09
C SER A 396 -24.10 -1.83 -2.72
N SER A 397 -24.54 -1.15 -3.77
CA SER A 397 -25.68 -1.57 -4.59
C SER A 397 -25.29 -1.50 -6.05
N SER A 398 -25.38 -2.63 -6.74
CA SER A 398 -25.17 -2.70 -8.19
C SER A 398 -26.16 -3.66 -8.84
N TYR A 399 -26.38 -3.49 -10.14
CA TYR A 399 -27.18 -4.42 -10.93
C TYR A 399 -26.62 -5.86 -10.93
N LEU A 400 -25.32 -6.04 -10.67
CA LEU A 400 -24.66 -7.35 -10.76
C LEU A 400 -24.77 -8.15 -9.47
N HIS A 401 -24.59 -7.49 -8.32
CA HIS A 401 -24.57 -8.15 -7.02
C HIS A 401 -25.73 -7.79 -6.09
N GLY A 402 -26.62 -6.89 -6.51
CA GLY A 402 -27.73 -6.42 -5.67
C GLY A 402 -27.23 -5.62 -4.47
N GLU A 403 -28.04 -5.56 -3.42
CA GLU A 403 -27.74 -4.83 -2.20
C GLU A 403 -26.86 -5.67 -1.26
N MET A 404 -25.68 -5.15 -0.92
CA MET A 404 -24.74 -5.82 -0.03
C MET A 404 -24.12 -4.87 0.98
N TRP A 405 -23.82 -5.41 2.14
CA TRP A 405 -23.05 -4.77 3.20
C TRP A 405 -21.70 -5.47 3.37
N TYR A 406 -20.67 -4.71 3.74
CA TYR A 406 -19.35 -5.26 4.01
C TYR A 406 -18.59 -4.45 5.05
N LEU A 407 -17.55 -5.06 5.61
CA LEU A 407 -16.61 -4.44 6.54
C LEU A 407 -15.25 -4.23 5.90
N VAL A 408 -14.61 -3.12 6.26
CA VAL A 408 -13.19 -2.87 5.98
C VAL A 408 -12.40 -3.21 7.25
N SER A 409 -12.16 -4.50 7.45
CA SER A 409 -11.34 -5.01 8.55
C SER A 409 -10.06 -5.65 8.02
N SER A 410 -8.94 -5.45 8.70
CA SER A 410 -7.74 -6.24 8.47
C SER A 410 -7.99 -7.65 9.00
N ARG A 411 -7.89 -8.66 8.15
CA ARG A 411 -7.43 -9.96 8.64
C ARG A 411 -5.95 -9.79 8.92
N GLU A 412 -5.55 -9.81 10.18
CA GLU A 412 -4.15 -10.13 10.46
C GLU A 412 -3.93 -11.52 9.87
N PRO A 413 -3.03 -11.70 8.89
CA PRO A 413 -2.64 -13.03 8.47
C PRO A 413 -1.95 -13.68 9.67
N THR A 414 -2.62 -14.65 10.30
CA THR A 414 -2.04 -15.53 11.31
C THR A 414 -0.96 -16.42 10.71
#